data_AF-A0A1G6I8S9-F1
#
_entry.id   AF-A0A1G6I8S9-F1
#
_cell.length_a   1.000
_cell.length_b   1.000
_cell.length_c   1.000
_cell.angle_alpha   90.00
_cell.angle_beta   90.00
_cell.angle_gamma   90.00
#
_symmetry.space_group_name_H-M   'P 1'
#
loop_
_entity.id
_entity.type
_entity.pdbx_description
1 polymer ?
#
loop_
_entity_poly.entity_id
_entity_poly.type
_entity_poly.pdbx_seq_one_letter_code
_entity_poly.pdbx_strand_id
1 'polypeptide(L)'
;MTLDIGLVLAAFLAGAVFGALHLSLLRVATRALAGPRPARVFIAFAILRTALVVAALAGLAALGAGAPEFVAALAGFLAARIAATRMVRDRVGKEATWK
;
A
#
# COMPACT_ATOMS: atom_id res chain seq x y z
N MET A 1 -6.02 21.63 -19.82
CA MET A 1 -5.61 20.26 -19.46
C MET A 1 -6.82 19.38 -19.59
N THR A 2 -6.88 18.54 -20.63
CA THR A 2 -7.93 17.53 -20.77
C THR A 2 -7.63 16.41 -19.76
N LEU A 3 -8.61 16.06 -18.94
CA LEU A 3 -8.54 14.90 -18.05
C LEU A 3 -8.45 13.64 -18.92
N ASP A 4 -7.25 13.09 -19.06
CA ASP A 4 -7.08 11.77 -19.67
C ASP A 4 -7.50 10.71 -18.66
N ILE A 5 -8.73 10.22 -18.83
CA ILE A 5 -9.34 9.22 -17.96
C ILE A 5 -8.47 7.95 -17.88
N GLY A 6 -7.80 7.59 -18.97
CA GLY A 6 -6.91 6.44 -19.02
C GLY A 6 -5.69 6.63 -18.12
N LEU A 7 -5.07 7.80 -18.16
CA LEU A 7 -3.92 8.14 -17.32
C LEU A 7 -4.30 8.19 -15.83
N VAL A 8 -5.45 8.78 -15.50
CA VAL A 8 -5.98 8.84 -14.13
C VAL A 8 -6.30 7.44 -13.59
N LEU A 9 -6.89 6.57 -14.42
CA LEU A 9 -7.16 5.18 -14.05
C LEU A 9 -5.87 4.38 -13.85
N ALA A 10 -4.88 4.56 -14.71
CA ALA A 10 -3.57 3.95 -14.57
C ALA A 10 -2.89 4.38 -13.26
N ALA A 11 -2.95 5.67 -12.91
CA ALA A 11 -2.44 6.20 -11.66
C ALA A 11 -3.15 5.57 -10.44
N PHE A 12 -4.47 5.45 -10.48
CA PHE A 12 -5.25 4.76 -9.46
C PHE A 12 -4.82 3.29 -9.28
N LEU A 13 -4.69 2.55 -10.37
CA LEU A 13 -4.25 1.15 -10.33
C LEU A 13 -2.83 1.02 -9.79
N ALA A 14 -1.90 1.90 -10.20
CA ALA A 14 -0.55 1.94 -9.68
C ALA A 14 -0.56 2.16 -8.15
N GLY A 15 -1.36 3.11 -7.68
CA GLY A 15 -1.59 3.35 -6.25
C GLY A 15 -2.10 2.12 -5.50
N ALA A 16 -3.08 1.41 -6.07
CA ALA A 16 -3.62 0.18 -5.49
C ALA A 16 -2.58 -0.93 -5.41
N VAL A 17 -1.75 -1.11 -6.46
CA VAL A 17 -0.64 -2.08 -6.48
C VAL A 17 0.38 -1.73 -5.39
N PHE A 18 0.79 -0.47 -5.27
CA PHE A 18 1.67 -0.03 -4.19
C PHE A 18 1.07 -0.25 -2.81
N GLY A 19 -0.25 -0.06 -2.66
CA GLY A 19 -0.99 -0.37 -1.44
C GLY A 19 -0.94 -1.86 -1.09
N ALA A 20 -1.17 -2.74 -2.07
CA ALA A 20 -1.09 -4.18 -1.88
C ALA A 20 0.33 -4.65 -1.51
N LEU A 21 1.35 -4.12 -2.20
CA LEU A 21 2.76 -4.37 -1.88
C LEU A 21 3.12 -3.89 -0.48
N HIS A 22 2.63 -2.71 -0.08
CA HIS A 22 2.86 -2.18 1.25
C HIS A 22 2.27 -3.09 2.35
N LEU A 23 1.06 -3.60 2.13
CA LEU A 23 0.38 -4.47 3.07
C LEU A 23 0.99 -5.88 3.13
N SER A 24 1.41 -6.44 1.99
CA SER A 24 2.11 -7.73 1.98
C SER A 24 3.43 -7.62 2.73
N LEU A 25 4.16 -6.52 2.52
CA LEU A 25 5.39 -6.21 3.22
C LEU A 25 5.15 -6.12 4.74
N LEU A 26 4.09 -5.41 5.17
CA LEU A 26 3.72 -5.33 6.58
C LEU A 26 3.35 -6.69 7.18
N ARG A 27 2.65 -7.54 6.43
CA ARG A 27 2.29 -8.90 6.86
C ARG A 27 3.52 -9.79 7.03
N VAL A 28 4.52 -9.68 6.15
CA VAL A 28 5.78 -10.42 6.31
C VAL A 28 6.58 -9.85 7.48
N ALA A 29 6.63 -8.52 7.64
CA ALA A 29 7.32 -7.86 8.73
C ALA A 29 6.81 -8.33 10.10
N THR A 30 5.50 -8.30 10.30
CA THR A 30 4.87 -8.71 11.56
C THR A 30 5.17 -10.17 11.92
N ARG A 31 5.26 -11.07 10.94
CA ARG A 31 5.69 -12.46 11.15
C ARG A 31 7.17 -12.58 11.47
N ALA A 32 8.02 -11.85 10.75
CA ALA A 32 9.48 -11.88 10.93
C ALA A 32 9.93 -11.24 12.25
N LEU A 33 9.19 -10.24 12.73
CA LEU A 33 9.40 -9.57 14.02
C LEU A 33 9.16 -10.50 15.23
N ALA A 34 8.37 -11.57 15.07
CA ALA A 34 8.20 -12.60 16.10
C ALA A 34 9.39 -13.58 16.19
N GLY A 35 10.42 -13.42 15.34
CA GLY A 35 11.61 -14.26 15.31
C GLY A 35 12.76 -13.76 16.20
N PRO A 36 13.94 -14.43 16.13
CA PRO A 36 15.06 -14.22 17.06
C PRO A 36 15.82 -12.89 16.91
N ARG A 37 15.55 -12.07 15.87
CA ARG A 37 16.28 -10.81 15.59
C ARG A 37 15.34 -9.65 15.22
N PRO A 38 14.44 -9.22 16.11
CA PRO A 38 13.39 -8.23 15.80
C PRO A 38 13.93 -6.87 15.36
N ALA A 39 15.03 -6.41 15.95
CA ALA A 39 15.61 -5.09 15.64
C ALA A 39 16.15 -4.99 14.21
N ARG A 40 16.88 -6.01 13.72
CA ARG A 40 17.43 -6.00 12.35
C ARG A 40 16.31 -6.09 11.31
N VAL A 41 15.29 -6.90 11.59
CA VAL A 41 14.10 -7.02 10.74
C VAL A 41 13.36 -5.70 10.66
N PHE A 42 13.15 -5.02 11.80
CA PHE A 42 12.52 -3.71 11.84
C PHE A 42 13.23 -2.68 10.96
N ILE A 43 14.57 -2.58 11.08
CA ILE A 43 15.37 -1.63 10.30
C ILE A 43 15.29 -1.97 8.80
N ALA A 44 15.43 -3.24 8.42
CA ALA A 44 15.32 -3.66 7.03
C ALA A 44 13.95 -3.32 6.42
N PHE A 45 12.87 -3.56 7.16
CA PHE A 45 11.52 -3.20 6.72
C PHE A 45 11.28 -1.69 6.69
N ALA A 46 11.87 -0.92 7.61
CA ALA A 46 11.80 0.53 7.59
C ALA A 46 12.48 1.10 6.33
N ILE A 47 13.67 0.61 5.99
CA ILE A 47 14.41 0.99 4.78
C ILE A 47 13.63 0.59 3.52
N LEU A 48 13.08 -0.62 3.48
CA LEU A 48 12.33 -1.09 2.32
C LEU A 48 11.03 -0.28 2.13
N ARG A 49 10.39 0.13 3.22
CA ARG A 49 9.20 0.98 3.19
C ARG A 49 9.53 2.39 2.70
N THR A 50 10.62 2.99 3.16
CA THR A 50 11.03 4.32 2.67
C THR A 50 11.42 4.25 1.21
N ALA A 51 12.16 3.23 0.78
CA ALA A 51 12.51 3.00 -0.62
C ALA A 51 11.26 2.86 -1.51
N LEU A 52 10.24 2.12 -1.06
CA LEU A 52 8.98 1.96 -1.78
C LEU A 52 8.27 3.32 -1.99
N VAL A 53 8.19 4.14 -0.93
CA VAL A 53 7.55 5.46 -1.00
C VAL A 53 8.33 6.40 -1.90
N VAL A 54 9.65 6.44 -1.76
CA VAL A 54 10.52 7.27 -2.60
C VAL A 54 10.42 6.86 -4.06
N ALA A 55 10.43 5.55 -4.36
CA ALA A 55 10.28 5.04 -5.72
C ALA A 55 8.91 5.38 -6.33
N ALA A 56 7.83 5.33 -5.54
CA ALA A 56 6.50 5.72 -6.00
C ALA A 56 6.42 7.21 -6.36
N LEU A 57 6.96 8.08 -5.50
CA LEU A 57 7.00 9.52 -5.74
C LEU A 57 7.91 9.89 -6.92
N ALA A 58 9.10 9.28 -6.98
CA ALA A 58 10.05 9.48 -8.06
C ALA A 58 9.47 9.00 -9.40
N GLY A 59 8.77 7.85 -9.41
CA GLY A 59 8.09 7.33 -10.59
C GLY A 59 6.99 8.26 -11.10
N LEU A 60 6.15 8.79 -10.19
CA LEU A 60 5.12 9.77 -10.58
C LEU A 60 5.74 11.07 -11.12
N ALA A 61 6.79 11.57 -10.47
CA ALA A 61 7.49 12.77 -10.92
C ALA A 61 8.15 12.56 -12.30
N ALA A 62 8.79 11.40 -12.53
CA ALA A 62 9.43 11.06 -13.80
C ALA A 62 8.43 10.94 -14.95
N LEU A 63 7.19 10.53 -14.66
CA LEU A 63 6.09 10.44 -15.63
C LEU A 63 5.42 11.80 -15.91
N GLY A 64 5.86 12.88 -15.25
CA GLY A 64 5.25 14.20 -15.41
C GLY A 64 3.81 14.27 -14.90
N ALA A 65 3.43 13.42 -13.94
CA ALA A 65 2.08 13.32 -13.41
C ALA A 65 1.64 14.65 -12.77
N GLY A 66 0.41 15.08 -13.07
CA GLY A 66 -0.21 16.26 -12.50
C GLY A 66 -0.92 15.97 -11.17
N ALA A 67 -1.52 17.02 -10.59
CA ALA A 67 -2.31 16.90 -9.37
C ALA A 67 -3.41 15.82 -9.41
N PRO A 68 -4.22 15.64 -10.48
CA PRO A 68 -5.29 14.64 -10.47
C PRO A 68 -4.76 13.21 -10.44
N GLU A 69 -3.63 12.92 -11.08
CA GLU A 69 -2.99 11.61 -11.07
C GLU A 69 -2.43 11.26 -9.67
N PHE A 70 -1.84 12.24 -8.97
CA PHE A 70 -1.41 12.07 -7.58
C PHE A 70 -2.59 11.72 -6.67
N VAL A 71 -3.71 12.45 -6.80
CA VAL A 71 -4.92 12.18 -6.02
C VAL A 71 -5.49 10.80 -6.35
N ALA A 72 -5.51 10.41 -7.63
CA ALA A 72 -5.99 9.10 -8.05
C ALA A 72 -5.11 7.96 -7.52
N ALA A 73 -3.78 8.10 -7.57
CA ALA A 73 -2.85 7.13 -6.99
C ALA A 73 -3.03 7.00 -5.48
N LEU A 74 -3.20 8.11 -4.76
CA LEU A 74 -3.51 8.10 -3.33
C LEU A 74 -4.85 7.40 -3.06
N ALA A 75 -5.88 7.68 -3.85
CA ALA A 75 -7.18 7.03 -3.73
C ALA A 75 -7.07 5.51 -3.94
N GLY A 76 -6.30 5.05 -4.92
CA GLY A 76 -6.03 3.64 -5.16
C GLY A 76 -5.32 2.96 -3.98
N PHE A 77 -4.31 3.61 -3.43
CA PHE A 77 -3.60 3.13 -2.23
C PHE A 77 -4.55 3.01 -1.02
N LEU A 78 -5.37 4.05 -0.77
CA LEU A 78 -6.35 4.05 0.31
C LEU A 78 -7.41 2.95 0.10
N ALA A 79 -7.90 2.77 -1.13
CA ALA A 79 -8.88 1.74 -1.46
C ALA A 79 -8.35 0.34 -1.15
N ALA A 80 -7.10 0.04 -1.54
CA ALA A 80 -6.44 -1.21 -1.20
C ALA A 80 -6.32 -1.41 0.32
N ARG A 81 -5.99 -0.35 1.06
CA ARG A 81 -5.91 -0.38 2.53
C ARG A 81 -7.27 -0.66 3.18
N ILE A 82 -8.31 0.06 2.78
CA ILE A 82 -9.66 -0.12 3.29
C ILE A 82 -10.17 -1.52 2.99
N ALA A 83 -9.97 -2.01 1.76
CA ALA A 83 -10.35 -3.37 1.36
C ALA A 83 -9.66 -4.40 2.26
N ALA A 84 -8.35 -4.31 2.45
CA ALA A 84 -7.61 -5.24 3.30
C ALA A 84 -8.06 -5.19 4.77
N THR A 85 -8.30 -4.00 5.32
CA THR A 85 -8.82 -3.85 6.69
C THR A 85 -10.22 -4.45 6.85
N ARG A 86 -11.12 -4.22 5.88
CA ARG A 86 -12.45 -4.82 5.86
C ARG A 86 -12.39 -6.34 5.79
N MET A 87 -11.56 -6.90 4.92
CA MET A 87 -11.39 -8.35 4.80
C MET A 87 -10.89 -9.00 6.10
N VAL A 88 -10.00 -8.35 6.84
CA VAL A 88 -9.55 -8.84 8.15
C VAL A 88 -10.66 -8.73 9.18
N ARG A 89 -11.37 -7.59 9.23
CA ARG A 89 -12.51 -7.38 10.14
C ARG A 89 -13.60 -8.44 9.95
N ASP A 90 -13.96 -8.75 8.72
CA ASP A 90 -15.02 -9.71 8.41
C ASP A 90 -14.62 -11.15 8.76
N ARG A 91 -13.32 -11.48 8.74
CA ARG A 91 -12.80 -12.77 9.23
C ARG A 91 -12.85 -12.86 10.75
N VAL A 92 -12.36 -11.84 11.45
CA VAL A 92 -12.36 -11.79 12.92
C VAL A 92 -13.78 -11.78 13.48
N GLY A 93 -14.71 -11.04 12.85
CA GLY A 93 -16.12 -11.01 13.26
C GLY A 93 -16.86 -12.35 13.12
N LYS A 94 -16.43 -13.22 12.20
CA LYS A 94 -16.97 -14.59 12.07
C LYS A 94 -16.43 -15.54 13.14
N GLU A 95 -15.17 -15.40 13.52
CA GLU A 95 -14.55 -16.23 14.57
C GLU A 95 -14.96 -15.82 15.99
N ALA A 96 -15.32 -14.55 16.21
CA ALA A 96 -15.79 -14.03 17.49
C ALA A 96 -17.28 -14.30 17.79
N THR A 97 -17.98 -15.09 16.96
CA THR A 97 -19.31 -15.61 17.31
C THR A 97 -19.12 -16.74 18.34
N TRP A 98 -18.80 -16.34 19.57
CA TRP A 98 -18.77 -17.23 20.73
C TRP A 98 -20.19 -17.74 20.98
N LYS A 99 -20.34 -19.06 20.98
CA LYS A 99 -21.47 -19.76 21.63
C LYS A 99 -21.18 -19.88 23.11
#